data_AF-A0A370GWK3-F1
#
_entry.id   AF-A0A370GWK3-F1
#
_cell.length_a   1.000
_cell.length_b   1.000
_cell.length_c   1.000
_cell.angle_alpha   90.00
_cell.angle_beta   90.00
_cell.angle_gamma   90.00
#
_symmetry.space_group_name_H-M   'P 1'
#
loop_
_entity.id
_entity.type
_entity.pdbx_description
1 polymer ?
#
loop_
_entity_poly.entity_id
_entity_poly.type
_entity_poly.pdbx_seq_one_letter_code
_entity_poly.pdbx_strand_id
1 'polypeptide(L)'
;MSAIQPWCYLIGIHPKKLTKEESLLFEAEIFARICEEIKEVFRCEYKEFFRLMNFTIEMEEAMLEAGFLRLIINDILVTGEYDLKGIAYYANTHEDVVQEVIAGVNTNPSAAFLQKIIELHRSVRRDLYHVLMQKIVKEYHVAA
;
A
#
# COMPACT_ATOMS: atom_id res chain seq x y z
N MET A 1 3.88 -13.24 -14.12
CA MET A 1 2.40 -13.12 -14.15
C MET A 1 2.06 -11.67 -13.86
N SER A 2 1.12 -11.05 -14.59
CA SER A 2 0.76 -9.65 -14.33
C SER A 2 0.14 -9.54 -12.94
N ALA A 3 0.51 -8.50 -12.19
CA ALA A 3 0.01 -8.27 -10.84
C ALA A 3 -1.52 -8.20 -10.81
N ILE A 4 -2.17 -7.80 -11.92
CA ILE A 4 -3.62 -7.61 -12.09
C ILE A 4 -4.43 -8.91 -12.15
N GLN A 5 -3.79 -10.06 -12.42
CA GLN A 5 -4.53 -11.27 -12.78
C GLN A 5 -5.52 -11.73 -11.68
N PRO A 6 -5.16 -11.74 -10.38
CA PRO A 6 -6.12 -12.01 -9.29
C PRO A 6 -7.27 -10.98 -9.20
N TRP A 7 -6.99 -9.73 -9.56
CA TRP A 7 -7.88 -8.57 -9.42
C TRP A 7 -8.95 -8.57 -10.51
N CYS A 8 -8.55 -8.87 -11.74
CA CYS A 8 -9.46 -9.08 -12.86
C CYS A 8 -10.50 -10.18 -12.55
N TYR A 9 -10.08 -11.30 -11.94
CA TYR A 9 -11.01 -12.36 -11.54
C TYR A 9 -12.00 -11.90 -10.46
N LEU A 10 -11.55 -11.10 -9.49
CA LEU A 10 -12.41 -10.54 -8.43
C LEU A 10 -13.48 -9.58 -8.97
N ILE A 11 -13.20 -8.87 -10.07
CA ILE A 11 -14.08 -7.84 -10.64
C ILE A 11 -14.87 -8.38 -11.85
N GLY A 12 -14.73 -9.67 -12.17
CA GLY A 12 -15.43 -10.32 -13.29
C GLY A 12 -14.91 -9.92 -14.68
N ILE A 13 -13.76 -9.24 -14.77
CA ILE A 13 -13.11 -8.87 -16.03
C ILE A 13 -12.19 -10.02 -16.43
N HIS A 14 -12.34 -10.52 -17.66
CA HIS A 14 -11.34 -11.44 -18.19
C HIS A 14 -10.07 -10.65 -18.57
N PRO A 15 -8.90 -10.93 -17.98
CA PRO A 15 -7.67 -10.16 -18.25
C PRO A 15 -7.29 -10.14 -19.73
N LYS A 16 -7.70 -11.17 -20.49
CA LYS A 16 -7.47 -11.30 -21.94
C LYS A 16 -8.30 -10.33 -22.80
N LYS A 17 -9.29 -9.64 -22.21
CA LYS A 17 -10.12 -8.65 -22.91
C LYS A 17 -9.54 -7.25 -22.87
N LEU A 18 -8.56 -6.99 -22.00
CA LEU A 18 -7.89 -5.71 -21.90
C LEU A 18 -6.72 -5.66 -22.89
N THR A 19 -6.59 -4.56 -23.61
CA THR A 19 -5.34 -4.19 -24.29
C THR A 19 -4.22 -3.97 -23.27
N LYS A 20 -2.99 -3.83 -23.76
CA LYS A 20 -1.83 -3.59 -22.88
C LYS A 20 -1.97 -2.24 -22.15
N GLU A 21 -2.44 -1.23 -22.86
CA GLU A 21 -2.65 0.12 -22.35
C GLU A 21 -3.78 0.14 -21.30
N GLU A 22 -4.92 -0.50 -21.59
CA GLU A 22 -6.02 -0.63 -20.62
C GLU A 22 -5.59 -1.42 -19.38
N SER A 23 -4.78 -2.46 -19.54
CA SER A 23 -4.24 -3.23 -18.42
C SER A 23 -3.36 -2.38 -17.51
N LEU A 24 -2.53 -1.51 -18.09
CA LEU A 24 -1.67 -0.59 -17.33
C LEU A 24 -2.47 0.48 -16.59
N LEU A 25 -3.47 1.09 -17.25
CA LEU A 25 -4.35 2.06 -16.62
C LEU A 25 -5.14 1.44 -15.48
N PHE A 26 -5.66 0.24 -15.69
CA PHE A 26 -6.37 -0.51 -14.67
C PHE A 26 -5.46 -0.88 -13.48
N GLU A 27 -4.23 -1.31 -13.75
CA GLU A 27 -3.24 -1.58 -12.69
C GLU A 27 -2.94 -0.34 -11.87
N ALA A 28 -2.74 0.81 -12.52
CA ALA A 28 -2.48 2.07 -11.85
C ALA A 28 -3.67 2.55 -11.00
N GLU A 29 -4.89 2.46 -11.52
CA GLU A 29 -6.12 2.84 -10.81
C GLU A 29 -6.32 1.97 -9.56
N ILE A 30 -6.21 0.65 -9.72
CA ILE A 30 -6.32 -0.31 -8.63
C ILE A 30 -5.21 -0.04 -7.58
N PHE A 31 -3.98 0.20 -8.03
CA PHE A 31 -2.87 0.53 -7.14
C PHE A 31 -3.14 1.81 -6.33
N ALA A 32 -3.61 2.87 -6.96
CA ALA A 32 -3.97 4.11 -6.30
C ALA A 32 -5.05 3.87 -5.24
N ARG A 33 -6.13 3.13 -5.59
CA ARG A 33 -7.22 2.85 -4.66
C ARG A 33 -6.77 2.02 -3.46
N ILE A 34 -5.90 1.02 -3.64
CA ILE A 34 -5.31 0.27 -2.52
C ILE A 34 -4.52 1.21 -1.61
N CYS A 35 -3.73 2.13 -2.16
CA CYS A 35 -2.92 3.04 -1.36
C CYS A 35 -3.81 3.96 -0.50
N GLU A 36 -4.90 4.48 -1.07
CA GLU A 36 -5.91 5.23 -0.31
C GLU A 36 -6.52 4.39 0.82
N GLU A 37 -6.92 3.15 0.52
CA GLU A 37 -7.50 2.26 1.51
C GLU A 37 -6.53 1.88 2.64
N ILE A 38 -5.24 1.71 2.32
CA ILE A 38 -4.19 1.52 3.34
C ILE A 38 -4.03 2.79 4.19
N LYS A 39 -4.07 3.99 3.59
CA LYS A 39 -4.04 5.26 4.34
C LYS A 39 -5.22 5.36 5.30
N GLU A 40 -6.42 4.95 4.90
CA GLU A 40 -7.59 4.94 5.80
C GLU A 40 -7.43 3.98 6.98
N VAL A 41 -6.80 2.82 6.76
CA VAL A 41 -6.49 1.87 7.84
C VAL A 41 -5.58 2.54 8.87
N PHE A 42 -4.48 3.15 8.41
CA PHE A 42 -3.59 3.89 9.31
C PHE A 42 -4.27 5.10 9.95
N ARG A 43 -5.12 5.84 9.21
CA ARG A 43 -5.90 6.94 9.80
C ARG A 43 -6.74 6.47 10.97
N CYS A 44 -7.39 5.31 10.83
CA CYS A 44 -8.17 4.71 11.91
C CYS A 44 -7.29 4.30 13.10
N GLU A 45 -6.12 3.71 12.84
CA GLU A 45 -5.16 3.33 13.89
C GLU A 45 -4.61 4.54 14.66
N TYR A 46 -4.33 5.65 13.97
CA TYR A 46 -3.80 6.89 14.56
C TYR A 46 -4.87 7.89 15.00
N LYS A 47 -6.16 7.55 14.93
CA LYS A 47 -7.28 8.47 15.22
C LYS A 47 -7.17 9.19 16.56
N GLU A 48 -6.81 8.46 17.61
CA GLU A 48 -6.67 9.04 18.95
C GLU A 48 -5.46 9.99 19.03
N PHE A 49 -4.37 9.67 18.34
CA PHE A 49 -3.20 10.55 18.23
C PHE A 49 -3.56 11.84 17.49
N PHE A 50 -4.23 11.75 16.34
CA PHE A 50 -4.67 12.93 15.60
C PHE A 50 -5.62 13.82 16.40
N ARG A 51 -6.54 13.19 17.16
CA ARG A 51 -7.43 13.91 18.07
C ARG A 51 -6.66 14.65 19.17
N LEU A 52 -5.69 13.99 19.81
CA LEU A 52 -4.87 14.60 20.87
C LEU A 52 -4.02 15.77 20.35
N MET A 53 -3.52 15.65 19.13
CA MET A 53 -2.69 16.67 18.49
C MET A 53 -3.51 17.79 17.81
N ASN A 54 -4.85 17.70 17.82
CA ASN A 54 -5.77 18.61 17.13
C ASN A 54 -5.45 18.78 15.63
N PHE A 55 -5.17 17.68 14.94
CA PHE A 55 -4.93 17.72 13.50
C PHE A 55 -6.24 18.00 12.73
N THR A 56 -6.15 18.77 11.64
CA THR A 56 -7.22 18.84 10.64
C THR A 56 -7.10 17.66 9.67
N ILE A 57 -8.15 17.39 8.89
CA ILE A 57 -8.14 16.31 7.89
C ILE A 57 -6.98 16.48 6.91
N GLU A 58 -6.68 17.70 6.49
CA GLU A 58 -5.58 18.02 5.58
C GLU A 58 -4.21 17.75 6.23
N MET A 59 -4.09 17.97 7.54
CA MET A 59 -2.88 17.66 8.30
C MET A 59 -2.70 16.15 8.48
N GLU A 60 -3.79 15.42 8.74
CA GLU A 60 -3.78 13.95 8.78
C GLU A 60 -3.33 13.39 7.44
N GLU A 61 -3.93 13.85 6.34
CA GLU A 61 -3.56 13.45 4.97
C GLU A 61 -2.08 13.71 4.69
N ALA A 62 -1.60 14.93 4.91
CA ALA A 62 -0.21 15.28 4.65
C ALA A 62 0.77 14.44 5.48
N MET A 63 0.43 14.12 6.74
CA MET A 63 1.26 13.27 7.59
C MET A 63 1.27 11.81 7.11
N LEU A 64 0.10 11.29 6.74
CA LEU A 64 -0.04 9.92 6.23
C LEU A 64 0.68 9.77 4.89
N GLU A 65 0.56 10.73 3.98
CA GLU A 65 1.27 10.73 2.70
C GLU A 65 2.78 10.81 2.87
N ALA A 66 3.28 11.77 3.66
CA ALA A 66 4.71 11.92 3.89
C ALA A 66 5.32 10.71 4.63
N GLY A 67 4.53 10.05 5.46
CA GLY A 67 4.93 8.88 6.25
C GLY A 67 4.58 7.53 5.61
N PHE A 68 3.95 7.51 4.43
CA PHE A 68 3.23 6.33 3.94
C PHE A 68 4.11 5.07 3.91
N LEU A 69 5.29 5.17 3.30
CA LEU A 69 6.17 4.01 3.20
C LEU A 69 6.73 3.58 4.54
N ARG A 70 7.04 4.54 5.42
CA ARG A 70 7.48 4.26 6.79
C ARG A 70 6.41 3.50 7.57
N LEU A 71 5.14 3.90 7.43
CA LEU A 71 4.02 3.22 8.08
C LEU A 71 3.94 1.76 7.64
N ILE A 72 4.03 1.50 6.33
CA ILE A 72 4.01 0.14 5.79
C ILE A 72 5.19 -0.69 6.28
N ILE A 73 6.41 -0.13 6.25
CA ILE A 73 7.60 -0.86 6.71
C ILE A 73 7.50 -1.20 8.20
N ASN A 74 7.04 -0.25 9.02
CA ASN A 74 6.83 -0.51 10.44
C ASN A 74 5.75 -1.56 10.68
N ASP A 75 4.67 -1.54 9.90
CA ASP A 75 3.61 -2.55 10.00
C ASP A 75 4.13 -3.96 9.66
N ILE A 76 4.98 -4.08 8.62
CA ILE A 76 5.68 -5.33 8.30
C ILE A 76 6.55 -5.79 9.50
N LEU A 77 7.34 -4.89 10.08
CA LEU A 77 8.21 -5.22 11.21
C LEU A 77 7.42 -5.70 12.43
N VAL A 78 6.25 -5.11 12.70
CA VAL A 78 5.37 -5.51 13.80
C VAL A 78 4.84 -6.93 13.64
N THR A 79 4.69 -7.44 12.40
CA THR A 79 4.31 -8.84 12.17
C THR A 79 5.37 -9.84 12.66
N GLY A 80 6.63 -9.41 12.76
CA GLY A 80 7.76 -10.27 13.09
C GLY A 80 8.19 -11.25 11.99
N GLU A 81 7.52 -11.25 10.82
CA GLU A 81 7.87 -12.12 9.69
C GLU A 81 9.16 -11.69 8.98
N TYR A 82 9.49 -10.39 9.05
CA TYR A 82 10.70 -9.81 8.47
C TYR A 82 11.37 -8.86 9.45
N ASP A 83 12.70 -8.81 9.41
CA ASP A 83 13.52 -7.74 9.98
C ASP A 83 14.00 -6.77 8.88
N LEU A 84 14.77 -5.74 9.25
CA LEU A 84 15.29 -4.75 8.30
C LEU A 84 16.08 -5.39 7.15
N LYS A 85 16.89 -6.41 7.47
CA LYS A 85 17.70 -7.14 6.50
C LYS A 85 16.83 -7.93 5.53
N GLY A 86 15.80 -8.60 6.04
CA GLY A 86 14.84 -9.34 5.25
C GLY A 86 14.07 -8.43 4.29
N ILE A 87 13.65 -7.25 4.76
CA ILE A 87 12.99 -6.24 3.92
C ILE A 87 13.95 -5.74 2.83
N ALA A 88 15.18 -5.39 3.19
CA ALA A 88 16.20 -4.91 2.25
C ALA A 88 16.52 -5.95 1.18
N TYR A 89 16.70 -7.21 1.60
CA TYR A 89 16.93 -8.34 0.70
C TYR A 89 15.76 -8.55 -0.26
N TYR A 90 14.51 -8.54 0.23
CA TYR A 90 13.33 -8.69 -0.62
C TYR A 90 13.20 -7.55 -1.63
N ALA A 91 13.45 -6.32 -1.20
CA ALA A 91 13.37 -5.13 -2.03
C ALA A 91 14.60 -4.92 -2.93
N ASN A 92 15.59 -5.82 -2.87
CA ASN A 92 16.86 -5.74 -3.61
C ASN A 92 17.55 -4.38 -3.42
N THR A 93 17.68 -3.96 -2.16
CA THR A 93 18.33 -2.71 -1.76
C THR A 93 19.26 -2.95 -0.56
N HIS A 94 20.01 -1.94 -0.14
CA HIS A 94 20.79 -1.97 1.08
C HIS A 94 19.92 -1.70 2.31
N GLU A 95 20.28 -2.34 3.44
CA GLU A 95 19.62 -2.13 4.74
C GLU A 95 19.59 -0.65 5.13
N ASP A 96 20.66 0.10 4.85
CA ASP A 96 20.76 1.53 5.10
C ASP A 96 19.63 2.32 4.44
N VAL A 97 19.20 1.94 3.23
CA VAL A 97 18.09 2.61 2.53
C VAL A 97 16.78 2.38 3.27
N VAL A 98 16.54 1.17 3.77
CA VAL A 98 15.36 0.85 4.58
C VAL A 98 15.40 1.65 5.89
N GLN A 99 16.56 1.71 6.53
CA GLN A 99 16.77 2.45 7.77
C GLN A 99 16.55 3.96 7.58
N GLU A 100 17.04 4.55 6.48
CA GLU A 100 16.81 5.95 6.13
C GLU A 100 15.32 6.28 5.95
N VAL A 101 14.55 5.38 5.31
CA VAL A 101 13.10 5.55 5.14
C VAL A 101 12.39 5.50 6.49
N ILE A 102 12.73 4.54 7.35
CA ILE A 102 12.14 4.43 8.70
C ILE A 102 12.47 5.65 9.55
N ALA A 103 13.71 6.14 9.46
CA ALA A 103 14.16 7.33 10.16
C ALA A 103 13.55 8.63 9.61
N GLY A 104 12.85 8.57 8.48
CA GLY A 104 12.30 9.76 7.80
C GLY A 104 13.37 10.64 7.15
N VAL A 105 14.57 10.11 6.95
CA VAL A 105 15.67 10.80 6.23
C VAL A 105 15.42 10.72 4.72
N ASN A 106 14.96 9.56 4.25
CA ASN A 106 14.55 9.36 2.87
C ASN A 106 13.02 9.33 2.76
N THR A 107 12.42 10.51 2.51
CA THR A 107 10.96 10.66 2.41
C THR A 107 10.42 10.40 0.99
N ASN A 108 11.29 10.33 -0.02
CA ASN A 108 10.90 10.14 -1.42
C ASN A 108 11.68 8.98 -2.07
N PRO A 109 11.43 7.74 -1.62
CA PRO A 109 12.04 6.57 -2.23
C PRO A 109 11.49 6.32 -3.64
N SER A 110 12.21 5.51 -4.42
CA SER A 110 11.80 5.20 -5.79
C SER A 110 10.47 4.45 -5.85
N ALA A 111 9.70 4.66 -6.93
CA ALA A 111 8.45 3.94 -7.15
C ALA A 111 8.65 2.41 -7.20
N ALA A 112 9.79 1.94 -7.71
CA ALA A 112 10.15 0.52 -7.71
C ALA A 112 10.33 -0.03 -6.28
N PHE A 113 10.92 0.75 -5.38
CA PHE A 113 11.05 0.38 -3.97
C PHE A 113 9.68 0.36 -3.29
N LEU A 114 8.84 1.39 -3.51
CA LEU A 114 7.45 1.42 -3.02
C LEU A 114 6.67 0.18 -3.46
N GLN A 115 6.73 -0.19 -4.74
CA GLN A 115 6.08 -1.37 -5.27
C GLN A 115 6.53 -2.64 -4.53
N LYS A 116 7.85 -2.82 -4.33
CA LYS A 116 8.39 -3.98 -3.62
C LYS A 116 7.92 -4.07 -2.17
N ILE A 117 7.88 -2.93 -1.48
CA ILE A 117 7.40 -2.89 -0.10
C ILE A 117 5.91 -3.20 -0.01
N ILE A 118 5.09 -2.70 -0.93
CA ILE A 118 3.65 -3.04 -0.98
C ILE A 118 3.44 -4.53 -1.30
N GLU A 119 4.21 -5.10 -2.22
CA GLU A 119 4.20 -6.54 -2.49
C GLU A 119 4.53 -7.36 -1.24
N LEU A 120 5.55 -6.93 -0.49
CA LEU A 120 5.96 -7.58 0.75
C LEU A 120 4.88 -7.45 1.83
N HIS A 121 4.36 -6.25 2.05
CA HIS A 121 3.28 -5.96 3.00
C HIS A 121 2.04 -6.83 2.70
N ARG A 122 1.67 -6.95 1.43
CA ARG A 122 0.58 -7.85 1.01
C ARG A 122 0.84 -9.30 1.36
N SER A 123 2.09 -9.74 1.32
CA SER A 123 2.44 -11.14 1.63
C SER A 123 2.27 -11.49 3.11
N VAL A 124 2.48 -10.51 4.01
CA VAL A 124 2.38 -10.65 5.48
C VAL A 124 1.02 -10.20 6.03
N ARG A 125 0.30 -9.32 5.33
CA ARG A 125 -1.04 -8.81 5.71
C ARG A 125 -2.13 -9.28 4.74
N ARG A 126 -2.12 -10.56 4.36
CA ARG A 126 -3.03 -11.10 3.33
C ARG A 126 -4.51 -10.82 3.60
N ASP A 127 -4.94 -10.99 4.84
CA ASP A 127 -6.34 -10.80 5.25
C ASP A 127 -6.77 -9.34 5.10
N LEU A 128 -5.88 -8.40 5.44
CA LEU A 128 -6.11 -6.97 5.24
C LEU A 128 -6.38 -6.67 3.76
N TYR A 129 -5.48 -7.11 2.88
CA TYR A 129 -5.64 -6.88 1.43
C TYR A 129 -6.88 -7.55 0.87
N HIS A 130 -7.29 -8.70 1.41
CA HIS A 130 -8.55 -9.33 1.02
C HIS A 130 -9.75 -8.46 1.38
N VAL A 131 -9.79 -7.90 2.60
CA VAL A 131 -10.85 -7.00 3.05
C VAL A 131 -10.87 -5.71 2.24
N LEU A 132 -9.70 -5.08 2.02
CA LEU A 132 -9.59 -3.87 1.20
C LEU A 132 -10.13 -4.12 -0.20
N MET A 133 -9.82 -5.27 -0.78
CA MET A 133 -10.32 -5.62 -2.11
C MET A 133 -11.82 -5.80 -2.18
N GLN A 134 -12.42 -6.46 -1.20
CA GLN A 134 -13.87 -6.57 -1.15
C GLN A 134 -14.54 -5.20 -1.03
N LYS A 135 -13.93 -4.26 -0.30
CA LYS A 135 -14.43 -2.89 -0.18
C LYS A 135 -14.37 -2.16 -1.52
N ILE A 136 -13.21 -2.18 -2.19
CA ILE A 136 -13.00 -1.56 -3.50
C ILE A 136 -14.02 -2.09 -4.52
N VAL A 137 -14.17 -3.42 -4.63
CA VAL A 137 -15.13 -4.03 -5.58
C VAL A 137 -16.56 -3.57 -5.31
N LYS A 138 -16.98 -3.51 -4.04
CA LYS A 138 -18.33 -3.05 -3.67
C LYS A 138 -18.58 -1.61 -4.07
N GLU A 139 -17.61 -0.72 -3.89
CA GLU A 139 -17.75 0.69 -4.28
C GLU A 139 -17.97 0.84 -5.78
N TYR A 140 -17.21 0.11 -6.61
CA TYR A 140 -17.39 0.13 -8.06
C TYR A 140 -18.70 -0.55 -8.52
N HIS A 141 -19.23 -1.51 -7.77
CA HIS A 141 -20.55 -2.10 -8.07
C HIS A 141 -21.73 -1.21 -7.69
N VAL A 142 -21.56 -0.31 -6.71
CA VAL A 142 -22.61 0.65 -6.31
C VAL A 142 -22.62 1.88 -7.23
N ALA A 143 -21.50 2.18 -7.90
CA ALA A 143 -21.37 3.29 -8.83
C ALA A 143 -21.80 2.98 -10.28
N ALA A 144 -22.17 1.72 -10.60
CA ALA A 144 -22.60 1.24 -11.91
C ALA A 144 -24.13 1.01 -11.96
#